data_AF-A0A838SCU5-F1
#
_entry.id   AF-A0A838SCU5-F1
#
_cell.length_a   1.000
_cell.length_b   1.000
_cell.length_c   1.000
_cell.angle_alpha   90.00
_cell.angle_beta   90.00
_cell.angle_gamma   90.00
#
_symmetry.space_group_name_H-M   'P 1'
#
loop_
_entity.id
_entity.type
_entity.pdbx_description
1 polymer ?
#
loop_
_entity_poly.entity_id
_entity_poly.type
_entity_poly.pdbx_seq_one_letter_code
_entity_poly.pdbx_strand_id
1 'polypeptide(L)'
;LRTLQEENEHFTWIGTMTSPNGGTETWEGETGRIDQVMLRKYVKETETALYYVVGPPGMVDGLRKMLESAGVQKTNIRSEEFVGY
;
A
#
# COMPACT_ATOMS: atom_id res chain seq x y z
N LEU A 1 14.25 3.31 5.59
CA LEU A 1 12.79 3.33 5.88
C LEU A 1 12.50 3.12 7.35
N ARG A 2 13.06 2.10 8.02
CA ARG A 2 12.91 1.93 9.48
C ARG A 2 13.46 3.12 10.29
N THR A 3 14.64 3.63 9.93
CA THR A 3 15.22 4.83 10.57
C THR A 3 14.36 6.10 10.40
N LEU A 4 13.66 6.25 9.28
CA LEU A 4 12.74 7.38 9.04
C LEU A 4 11.48 7.32 9.92
N GLN A 5 11.07 6.12 10.33
CA GLN A 5 9.98 5.94 11.29
C GLN A 5 10.44 6.28 12.72
N GLU A 6 11.71 6.04 13.05
CA GLU A 6 12.29 6.41 14.34
C GLU A 6 12.46 7.93 14.48
N GLU A 7 12.68 8.63 13.37
CA GLU A 7 12.88 10.09 13.34
C GLU A 7 11.59 10.91 13.19
N ASN A 8 10.45 10.27 12.83
CA ASN A 8 9.19 10.98 12.60
C ASN A 8 7.97 10.17 13.06
N GLU A 9 7.33 10.63 14.14
CA GLU A 9 6.14 10.03 14.73
C GLU A 9 4.90 10.06 13.80
N HIS A 10 4.91 10.88 12.75
CA HIS A 10 3.85 10.95 11.74
C HIS A 10 4.08 10.02 10.55
N PHE A 11 5.21 9.31 10.49
CA PHE A 11 5.52 8.35 9.44
C PHE A 11 5.40 6.93 9.96
N THR A 12 4.69 6.07 9.23
CA THR A 12 4.61 4.65 9.53
C THR A 12 4.88 3.85 8.27
N TRP A 13 5.83 2.93 8.35
CA TRP A 13 6.17 2.02 7.26
C TRP A 13 5.57 0.64 7.51
N ILE A 14 4.71 0.20 6.58
CA ILE A 14 4.09 -1.13 6.62
C ILE A 14 4.52 -1.89 5.37
N GLY A 15 5.36 -2.91 5.56
CA GLY A 15 5.69 -3.87 4.53
C GLY A 15 4.69 -5.04 4.50
N THR A 16 4.34 -5.52 3.31
CA THR A 16 3.60 -6.79 3.14
C THR A 16 4.28 -7.70 2.13
N MET A 17 4.23 -9.02 2.37
CA MET A 17 4.74 -10.03 1.45
C MET A 17 3.64 -11.03 1.06
N THR A 18 3.41 -11.22 -0.23
CA THR A 18 2.36 -12.14 -0.75
C THR A 18 2.73 -13.62 -0.60
N SER A 19 4.02 -13.94 -0.69
CA SER A 19 4.53 -15.32 -0.59
C SER A 19 5.69 -15.40 0.39
N PRO A 20 5.43 -15.33 1.71
CA PRO A 20 6.50 -15.25 2.72
C PRO A 20 7.32 -16.53 2.89
N ASN A 21 6.80 -17.68 2.45
CA ASN A 21 7.42 -18.99 2.65
C ASN A 21 8.46 -19.36 1.57
N GLY A 22 8.83 -18.43 0.68
CA GLY A 22 9.76 -18.68 -0.43
C GLY A 22 11.22 -18.31 -0.18
N GLY A 23 11.53 -17.66 0.95
CA GLY A 23 12.87 -17.12 1.26
C GLY A 23 13.59 -17.82 2.41
N THR A 24 14.88 -17.52 2.57
CA THR A 24 15.74 -18.00 3.67
C THR A 24 15.53 -17.26 4.99
N GLU A 25 14.75 -16.18 5.01
CA GLU A 25 14.49 -15.35 6.20
C GLU A 25 13.02 -15.39 6.60
N THR A 26 12.76 -15.48 7.91
CA THR A 26 11.41 -15.44 8.49
C THR A 26 10.83 -14.04 8.37
N TRP A 27 9.69 -13.92 7.69
CA TRP A 27 8.97 -12.66 7.54
C TRP A 27 8.02 -12.42 8.71
N GLU A 28 8.22 -11.31 9.43
CA GLU A 28 7.41 -10.92 10.60
C GLU A 28 6.38 -9.81 10.31
N GLY A 29 6.32 -9.31 9.07
CA GLY A 29 5.41 -8.24 8.65
C GLY A 29 4.04 -8.73 8.20
N GLU A 30 3.25 -7.84 7.60
CA GLU A 30 1.95 -8.21 7.01
C GLU A 30 2.13 -9.21 5.86
N THR A 31 1.15 -10.08 5.66
CA THR A 31 1.21 -11.08 4.60
C THR A 31 0.00 -10.95 3.68
N GLY A 32 0.22 -11.05 2.37
CA GLY A 32 -0.83 -10.96 1.36
C GLY A 32 -0.75 -9.69 0.52
N ARG A 33 -1.81 -9.46 -0.28
CA ARG A 33 -1.95 -8.27 -1.12
C ARG A 33 -2.49 -7.12 -0.29
N ILE A 34 -2.19 -5.90 -0.73
CA ILE A 34 -2.81 -4.69 -0.18
C ILE A 34 -4.29 -4.67 -0.61
N ASP A 35 -5.19 -4.77 0.37
CA ASP A 35 -6.64 -4.76 0.19
C ASP A 35 -7.31 -3.74 1.13
N GLN A 36 -8.65 -3.66 1.09
CA GLN A 36 -9.39 -2.73 1.95
C GLN A 36 -9.26 -3.06 3.45
N VAL A 37 -9.06 -4.33 3.81
CA VAL A 37 -8.94 -4.75 5.20
C VAL A 37 -7.60 -4.25 5.75
N MET A 38 -6.52 -4.49 5.02
CA MET A 38 -5.19 -3.96 5.35
C MET A 38 -5.23 -2.43 5.40
N LEU A 39 -5.90 -1.78 4.45
CA LEU A 39 -5.96 -0.32 4.42
C LEU A 39 -6.68 0.26 5.65
N ARG A 40 -7.83 -0.29 6.04
CA ARG A 40 -8.59 0.15 7.23
C ARG A 40 -7.86 -0.11 8.55
N LYS A 41 -6.96 -1.10 8.59
CA LYS A 41 -6.14 -1.39 9.78
C LYS A 41 -5.18 -0.23 10.11
N TYR A 42 -4.68 0.48 9.08
CA TYR A 42 -3.64 1.51 9.24
C TYR A 42 -4.11 2.93 8.92
N VAL A 43 -5.15 3.09 8.10
CA VAL A 43 -5.66 4.40 7.67
C VAL A 43 -7.07 4.61 8.23
N LYS A 44 -7.19 5.44 9.27
CA LYS A 44 -8.47 5.73 9.94
C LYS A 44 -9.47 6.44 9.02
N GLU A 45 -9.03 7.48 8.32
CA GLU A 45 -9.88 8.27 7.42
C GLU A 45 -9.57 7.92 5.96
N THR A 46 -9.95 6.69 5.57
CA THR A 46 -9.60 6.14 4.26
C THR A 46 -10.15 6.98 3.10
N GLU A 47 -11.36 7.53 3.22
CA GLU A 47 -12.04 8.21 2.10
C GLU A 47 -11.48 9.61 1.78
N THR A 48 -10.89 10.28 2.77
CA THR A 48 -10.36 11.66 2.65
C THR A 48 -8.85 11.69 2.42
N ALA A 49 -8.16 10.57 2.61
CA ALA A 49 -6.72 10.48 2.44
C ALA A 49 -6.29 10.65 0.97
N LEU A 50 -5.07 11.19 0.78
CA LEU A 50 -4.42 11.32 -0.52
C LEU A 50 -3.53 10.10 -0.79
N TYR A 51 -3.81 9.39 -1.87
CA TYR A 51 -3.14 8.15 -2.24
C TYR A 51 -2.17 8.37 -3.38
N TYR A 52 -0.95 7.84 -3.20
CA TYR A 52 0.05 7.76 -4.25
C TYR A 52 0.31 6.28 -4.53
N VAL A 53 0.04 5.85 -5.76
CA VAL A 53 0.14 4.45 -6.17
C VAL A 53 1.15 4.35 -7.31
N VAL A 54 2.22 3.60 -7.09
CA VAL A 54 3.31 3.46 -8.06
C VAL A 54 3.70 2.00 -8.18
N GLY A 55 3.78 1.49 -9.41
CA GLY A 55 4.20 0.10 -9.64
C GLY A 55 3.85 -0.43 -11.03
N PRO A 56 3.86 -1.78 -11.19
CA PRO A 56 3.46 -2.42 -12.44
C PRO A 56 2.00 -2.09 -12.79
N PRO A 57 1.64 -2.00 -14.09
CA PRO A 57 0.30 -1.60 -14.52
C PRO A 57 -0.84 -2.39 -13.86
N GLY A 58 -0.68 -3.71 -13.74
CA GLY A 58 -1.69 -4.57 -13.11
C GLY A 58 -1.86 -4.32 -11.60
N MET A 59 -0.79 -3.91 -10.91
CA MET A 59 -0.85 -3.53 -9.49
C MET A 59 -1.53 -2.17 -9.33
N VAL A 60 -1.16 -1.19 -10.17
CA VAL A 60 -1.69 0.17 -10.12
C VAL A 60 -3.19 0.18 -10.40
N ASP A 61 -3.63 -0.50 -11.46
CA ASP A 61 -5.06 -0.62 -11.81
C ASP A 61 -5.85 -1.33 -10.69
N GLY A 62 -5.31 -2.44 -10.16
CA GLY A 62 -5.95 -3.18 -9.08
C GLY A 62 -6.12 -2.34 -7.80
N LEU A 63 -5.07 -1.62 -7.40
CA LEU A 63 -5.11 -0.74 -6.22
C LEU A 63 -6.02 0.46 -6.42
N ARG A 64 -6.01 1.07 -7.60
CA ARG A 64 -6.92 2.18 -7.93
C ARG A 64 -8.37 1.75 -7.81
N LYS A 65 -8.76 0.61 -8.40
CA LYS A 65 -10.12 0.06 -8.30
C LYS A 65 -10.52 -0.25 -6.85
N MET A 66 -9.59 -0.79 -6.07
CA MET A 66 -9.80 -1.08 -4.65
C MET A 66 -10.09 0.19 -3.84
N LEU A 67 -9.31 1.26 -4.06
CA LEU A 67 -9.48 2.57 -3.43
C LEU A 67 -10.78 3.24 -3.84
N GLU A 68 -11.12 3.23 -5.13
CA GLU A 68 -12.41 3.74 -5.62
C GLU A 68 -13.59 2.98 -4.96
N SER A 69 -13.47 1.66 -4.82
CA SER A 69 -14.47 0.83 -4.13
C SER A 69 -14.52 1.06 -2.61
N ALA A 70 -13.47 1.66 -2.03
CA ALA A 70 -13.41 2.02 -0.63
C ALA A 70 -13.99 3.41 -0.33
N GLY A 71 -14.51 4.11 -1.36
CA GLY A 71 -15.10 5.45 -1.23
C GLY A 71 -14.13 6.60 -1.50
N VAL A 72 -12.89 6.30 -1.90
CA VAL A 72 -11.88 7.33 -2.21
C VAL A 72 -12.22 8.02 -3.52
N GLN A 73 -12.25 9.36 -3.51
CA GLN A 73 -12.47 10.14 -4.73
C GLN A 73 -11.29 10.01 -5.69
N LYS A 74 -11.57 9.93 -6.99
CA LYS A 74 -10.53 9.82 -8.04
C LYS A 74 -9.53 10.97 -8.01
N THR A 75 -9.95 12.16 -7.58
CA THR A 75 -9.09 13.35 -7.42
C THR A 75 -8.04 13.18 -6.31
N ASN A 76 -8.28 12.27 -5.37
CA ASN A 76 -7.38 11.94 -4.26
C ASN A 76 -6.49 10.73 -4.58
N ILE A 77 -6.51 10.20 -5.81
CA ILE A 77 -5.65 9.08 -6.22
C ILE A 77 -4.70 9.58 -7.31
N ARG A 78 -3.41 9.58 -6.99
CA ARG A 78 -2.32 9.88 -7.93
C ARG A 78 -1.61 8.58 -8.24
N SER A 79 -1.64 8.16 -9.51
CA SER A 79 -1.06 6.89 -9.93
C SER A 79 0.01 7.09 -10.99
N GLU A 80 1.11 6.37 -10.87
CA GLU A 80 2.17 6.30 -11.89
C GLU A 80 2.47 4.84 -12.23
N GLU A 81 2.40 4.53 -13.52
CA GLU A 81 2.65 3.18 -14.03
C GLU A 81 4.06 3.10 -14.59
N PHE A 82 4.82 2.11 -14.13
CA PHE A 82 6.14 1.82 -14.67
C PHE A 82 6.08 0.53 -15.48
N VAL A 83 6.23 0.66 -16.80
CA VAL A 83 6.46 -0.44 -17.73
C VAL A 83 7.96 -0.58 -17.96
N GLY A 84 8.66 -1.16 -16.98
CA GLY A 84 10.11 -1.33 -17.06
C GLY A 84 10.55 -2.60 -16.34
N TYR A 85 10.58 -3.70 -17.08
CA TYR A 85 11.40 -4.89 -16.83
C TYR A 85 11.71 -5.57 -18.17
#